data_AF-A0A258SV86-F1
#
_entry.id   AF-A0A258SV86-F1
#
_cell.length_a   1.000
_cell.length_b   1.000
_cell.length_c   1.000
_cell.angle_alpha   90.00
_cell.angle_beta   90.00
_cell.angle_gamma   90.00
#
_symmetry.space_group_name_H-M   'P 1'
#
loop_
_entity.id
_entity.type
_entity.pdbx_description
1 polymer ?
#
loop_
_entity_poly.entity_id
_entity_poly.type
_entity_poly.pdbx_seq_one_letter_code
_entity_poly.pdbx_strand_id
1 'polypeptide(L)'
;VLSAPSNATIATGTGVGTIIDNDQPPSIDLDGNNSTAAGNNYVTSYTENGAGVSIADTDIVITDVDSTNLASATITLTNVQAGDVLAAGGMPAGITATVVGNVVTLTGNASLANYQTAIRAITYSSTSENPSTAPRTINVVVNDGQSNSNTAVATINVIAVNDAPIGVDDVFNGANSVV
;
A
#
# COMPACT_ATOMS: atom_id res chain seq x y z
N VAL A 1 38.97 -44.02 27.73
CA VAL A 1 39.50 -42.68 28.05
C VAL A 1 38.60 -41.68 27.34
N LEU A 2 37.66 -41.07 28.05
CA LEU A 2 36.78 -40.03 27.51
C LEU A 2 37.38 -38.69 27.96
N SER A 3 37.79 -37.86 27.00
CA SER A 3 38.34 -36.53 27.24
C SER A 3 37.26 -35.61 27.82
N ALA A 4 37.58 -34.95 28.94
CA ALA A 4 36.68 -33.99 29.60
C ALA A 4 36.44 -32.75 28.71
N PRO A 5 35.24 -32.15 28.74
CA PRO A 5 34.99 -30.87 28.09
C PRO A 5 35.74 -29.75 28.81
N SER A 6 36.49 -28.96 28.05
CA SER A 6 37.19 -27.77 28.53
C SER A 6 36.22 -26.58 28.69
N ASN A 7 36.21 -26.00 29.89
CA ASN A 7 35.84 -24.60 30.17
C ASN A 7 34.39 -24.13 29.93
N ALA A 8 33.38 -24.91 30.33
CA ALA A 8 32.05 -24.34 30.55
C ALA A 8 31.81 -24.11 32.05
N THR A 9 32.20 -22.94 32.56
CA THR A 9 31.75 -22.49 33.89
C THR A 9 30.40 -21.80 33.70
N ILE A 10 29.30 -22.55 33.71
CA ILE A 10 27.98 -21.94 33.93
C ILE A 10 27.86 -21.75 35.43
N ALA A 11 28.20 -20.54 35.90
CA ALA A 11 27.87 -20.12 37.26
C ALA A 11 26.35 -20.29 37.45
N THR A 12 25.94 -20.89 38.55
CA THR A 12 24.53 -21.12 38.94
C THR A 12 23.78 -19.82 39.30
N GLY A 13 24.13 -18.71 38.66
CA GLY A 13 23.33 -17.50 38.72
C GLY A 13 22.13 -17.69 37.81
N THR A 14 20.92 -17.63 38.37
CA THR A 14 19.72 -17.30 37.61
C THR A 14 19.86 -15.88 37.08
N GLY A 15 20.67 -15.72 36.02
CA GLY A 15 20.69 -14.53 35.22
C GLY A 15 19.42 -14.51 34.41
N VAL A 16 18.39 -13.82 34.91
CA VAL A 16 17.36 -13.27 34.02
C VAL A 16 18.03 -12.17 33.21
N GLY A 17 18.81 -12.58 32.20
CA GLY A 17 19.22 -11.69 31.15
C GLY A 17 17.96 -11.31 30.39
N THR A 18 17.49 -10.08 30.57
CA THR A 18 16.55 -9.50 29.63
C THR A 18 17.23 -9.50 28.28
N ILE A 19 16.76 -10.33 27.34
CA ILE A 19 17.06 -10.08 25.92
C ILE A 19 16.34 -8.77 25.62
N ILE A 20 17.10 -7.67 25.61
CA ILE A 20 16.60 -6.40 25.13
C ILE A 20 16.57 -6.57 23.63
N ASP A 21 15.37 -6.61 23.05
CA ASP A 21 15.22 -6.46 21.62
C ASP A 21 15.74 -5.06 21.26
N ASN A 22 16.80 -5.01 20.45
CA ASN A 22 17.45 -3.76 20.06
C ASN A 22 16.86 -3.22 18.74
N ASP A 23 15.85 -3.89 18.20
CA ASP A 23 15.20 -3.52 16.95
C ASP A 23 14.52 -2.15 17.04
N GLN A 24 14.90 -1.23 16.15
CA GLN A 24 14.20 0.03 15.97
C GLN A 24 13.27 -0.05 14.76
N PRO A 25 11.95 0.17 14.92
CA PRO A 25 11.02 0.05 13.81
C PRO A 25 11.33 1.01 12.64
N PRO A 26 11.03 0.59 11.40
CA PRO A 26 11.14 1.46 10.24
C PRO A 26 10.16 2.64 10.37
N SER A 27 10.48 3.73 9.67
CA SER A 27 9.58 4.87 9.48
C SER A 27 9.28 5.04 8.00
N ILE A 28 8.02 5.29 7.68
CA ILE A 28 7.55 5.57 6.32
C ILE A 28 6.87 6.94 6.26
N ASP A 29 7.21 7.68 5.22
CA ASP A 29 6.61 8.95 4.80
C ASP A 29 6.29 8.87 3.30
N LEU A 30 5.00 8.99 2.94
CA LEU A 30 4.54 8.87 1.56
C LEU A 30 4.77 10.15 0.71
N ASP A 31 5.15 11.27 1.31
CA ASP A 31 5.33 12.58 0.69
C ASP A 31 6.52 13.30 1.35
N GLY A 32 7.75 12.88 1.01
CA GLY A 32 8.94 13.24 1.77
C GLY A 32 9.22 14.74 1.81
N ASN A 33 8.81 15.47 0.78
CA ASN A 33 8.93 16.93 0.72
C ASN A 33 7.69 17.68 1.25
N ASN A 34 6.65 16.95 1.68
CA ASN A 34 5.37 17.47 2.18
C ASN A 34 4.67 18.39 1.17
N SER A 35 4.72 18.06 -0.13
CA SER A 35 4.19 18.90 -1.21
C SER A 35 2.66 18.85 -1.32
N THR A 36 2.06 17.73 -0.93
CA THR A 36 0.61 17.48 -1.02
C THR A 36 -0.05 17.33 0.34
N ALA A 37 0.68 16.82 1.32
CA ALA A 37 0.22 16.64 2.69
C ALA A 37 1.36 16.84 3.70
N ALA A 38 0.98 17.23 4.92
CA ALA A 38 1.94 17.37 6.00
C ALA A 38 2.14 16.04 6.76
N GLY A 39 3.31 15.89 7.37
CA GLY A 39 3.68 14.71 8.14
C GLY A 39 4.06 13.57 7.20
N ASN A 40 3.55 12.37 7.49
CA ASN A 40 3.93 11.14 6.77
C ASN A 40 2.91 10.74 5.69
N ASN A 41 1.94 11.60 5.41
CA ASN A 41 0.76 11.28 4.61
C ASN A 41 0.94 11.77 3.17
N TYR A 42 0.08 11.30 2.28
CA TYR A 42 0.05 11.72 0.87
C TYR A 42 -1.38 12.03 0.43
N VAL A 43 -1.56 13.05 -0.41
CA VAL A 43 -2.86 13.40 -0.98
C VAL A 43 -2.74 13.48 -2.50
N THR A 44 -3.64 12.80 -3.21
CA THR A 44 -3.75 12.92 -4.67
C THR A 44 -5.21 12.86 -5.11
N SER A 45 -5.48 12.99 -6.41
CA SER A 45 -6.82 12.92 -6.98
C SER A 45 -6.93 11.88 -8.07
N TYR A 46 -8.03 11.14 -8.08
CA TYR A 46 -8.43 10.26 -9.17
C TYR A 46 -9.65 10.85 -9.86
N THR A 47 -9.58 11.01 -11.18
CA THR A 47 -10.74 11.41 -11.99
C THR A 47 -11.33 10.17 -12.63
N GLU A 48 -12.65 10.04 -12.58
CA GLU A 48 -13.41 8.98 -13.24
C GLU A 48 -12.97 8.78 -14.70
N ASN A 49 -12.91 7.52 -15.13
CA ASN A 49 -12.40 7.09 -16.44
C ASN A 49 -10.95 7.51 -16.75
N GLY A 50 -10.24 8.07 -15.76
CA GLY A 50 -8.81 8.37 -15.82
C GLY A 50 -7.93 7.15 -15.58
N ALA A 51 -6.64 7.33 -15.83
CA ALA A 51 -5.62 6.35 -15.46
C ALA A 51 -5.56 6.18 -13.93
N GLY A 52 -5.16 4.99 -13.48
CA GLY A 52 -4.90 4.75 -12.07
C GLY A 52 -3.79 5.65 -11.53
N VAL A 53 -3.95 6.11 -10.29
CA VAL A 53 -3.04 7.05 -9.63
C VAL A 53 -2.21 6.36 -8.57
N SER A 54 -0.92 6.69 -8.49
CA SER A 54 -0.02 6.17 -7.45
C SER A 54 -0.54 6.53 -6.05
N ILE A 55 -0.35 5.63 -5.09
CA ILE A 55 -0.70 5.87 -3.69
C ILE A 55 0.42 6.57 -2.89
N ALA A 56 1.54 6.91 -3.53
CA ALA A 56 2.67 7.57 -2.90
C ALA A 56 3.30 8.60 -3.86
N ASP A 57 3.91 9.63 -3.30
CA ASP A 57 4.66 10.61 -4.08
C ASP A 57 5.95 10.00 -4.67
N THR A 58 6.48 10.66 -5.68
CA THR A 58 7.74 10.37 -6.34
C THR A 58 8.93 10.31 -5.38
N ASP A 59 8.86 11.01 -4.26
CA ASP A 59 9.90 11.13 -3.24
C ASP A 59 9.54 10.51 -1.88
N ILE A 60 8.59 9.55 -1.85
CA ILE A 60 8.37 8.65 -0.71
C ILE A 60 9.70 8.23 -0.06
N VAL A 61 9.75 8.30 1.26
CA VAL A 61 10.92 7.96 2.06
C VAL A 61 10.59 6.85 3.02
N ILE A 62 11.45 5.84 3.05
CA ILE A 62 11.50 4.84 4.13
C ILE A 62 12.86 4.96 4.78
N THR A 63 12.89 5.09 6.11
CA THR A 63 14.11 5.06 6.91
C THR A 63 14.03 3.99 7.96
N ASP A 64 15.19 3.48 8.33
CA ASP A 64 15.36 2.52 9.39
C ASP A 64 16.80 2.67 9.90
N VAL A 65 16.99 2.59 11.23
CA VAL A 65 18.27 2.92 11.87
C VAL A 65 19.20 1.71 11.95
N ASP A 66 18.66 0.50 12.02
CA ASP A 66 19.44 -0.72 12.19
C ASP A 66 19.18 -1.78 11.10
N SER A 67 18.11 -1.64 10.33
CA SER A 67 17.79 -2.50 9.19
C SER A 67 18.00 -1.79 7.85
N THR A 68 18.69 -2.44 6.91
CA THR A 68 18.89 -1.91 5.55
C THR A 68 17.88 -2.44 4.53
N ASN A 69 17.10 -3.44 4.95
CA ASN A 69 16.11 -4.14 4.15
C ASN A 69 14.78 -4.22 4.89
N LEU A 70 13.70 -4.36 4.12
CA LEU A 70 12.38 -4.73 4.61
C LEU A 70 12.02 -6.14 4.17
N ALA A 71 11.10 -6.76 4.92
CA ALA A 71 10.58 -8.09 4.65
C ALA A 71 9.17 -8.06 4.02
N SER A 72 8.36 -7.06 4.36
CA SER A 72 7.01 -6.91 3.81
C SER A 72 6.46 -5.48 3.86
N ALA A 73 5.38 -5.25 3.11
CA ALA A 73 4.52 -4.09 3.28
C ALA A 73 3.05 -4.49 3.12
N THR A 74 2.17 -3.86 3.90
CA THR A 74 0.72 -4.04 3.81
C THR A 74 0.07 -2.71 3.45
N ILE A 75 -0.68 -2.71 2.36
CA ILE A 75 -1.40 -1.56 1.83
C ILE A 75 -2.89 -1.91 1.88
N THR A 76 -3.71 -1.12 2.57
CA THR A 76 -5.13 -1.43 2.78
C THR A 76 -6.00 -0.23 2.47
N LEU A 77 -6.90 -0.35 1.50
CA LEU A 77 -7.98 0.61 1.28
C LEU A 77 -9.09 0.38 2.33
N THR A 78 -9.23 1.29 3.28
CA THR A 78 -10.03 1.08 4.50
C THR A 78 -11.52 1.39 4.37
N ASN A 79 -11.89 2.27 3.44
CA ASN A 79 -13.26 2.72 3.21
C ASN A 79 -13.72 2.42 1.78
N VAL A 80 -13.43 1.20 1.34
CA VAL A 80 -13.74 0.68 0.00
C VAL A 80 -15.19 0.95 -0.40
N GLN A 81 -15.37 1.39 -1.64
CA GLN A 81 -16.65 1.53 -2.31
C GLN A 81 -16.73 0.54 -3.47
N ALA A 82 -17.95 0.30 -3.96
CA ALA A 82 -18.15 -0.55 -5.13
C ALA A 82 -17.36 0.00 -6.34
N GLY A 83 -16.62 -0.88 -7.02
CA GLY A 83 -15.80 -0.54 -8.18
C GLY A 83 -14.40 -0.04 -7.85
N ASP A 84 -14.04 0.20 -6.58
CA ASP A 84 -12.66 0.55 -6.23
C ASP A 84 -11.70 -0.60 -6.50
N VAL A 85 -10.52 -0.28 -7.04
CA VAL A 85 -9.48 -1.25 -7.38
C VAL A 85 -8.12 -0.72 -6.91
N LEU A 86 -7.41 -1.55 -6.14
CA LEU A 86 -5.96 -1.43 -5.98
C LEU A 86 -5.27 -2.38 -6.96
N ALA A 87 -4.30 -1.87 -7.69
CA ALA A 87 -3.51 -2.66 -8.63
C ALA A 87 -2.02 -2.52 -8.33
N ALA A 88 -1.27 -3.58 -8.59
CA ALA A 88 0.18 -3.60 -8.49
C ALA A 88 0.81 -3.53 -9.90
N GLY A 89 1.69 -2.55 -10.11
CA GLY A 89 2.48 -2.41 -11.32
C GLY A 89 3.70 -3.35 -11.36
N GLY A 90 4.71 -2.96 -12.15
CA GLY A 90 5.98 -3.70 -12.22
C GLY A 90 6.73 -3.66 -10.89
N MET A 91 6.94 -4.83 -10.29
CA MET A 91 7.67 -4.94 -9.03
C MET A 91 9.19 -4.97 -9.25
N PRO A 92 9.97 -4.29 -8.38
CA PRO A 92 11.42 -4.48 -8.32
C PRO A 92 11.78 -5.94 -8.08
N ALA A 93 12.97 -6.34 -8.56
CA ALA A 93 13.46 -7.70 -8.35
C ALA A 93 13.52 -8.06 -6.86
N GLY A 94 13.02 -9.25 -6.51
CA GLY A 94 12.99 -9.75 -5.13
C GLY A 94 11.76 -9.34 -4.33
N ILE A 95 10.87 -8.49 -4.86
CA ILE A 95 9.58 -8.15 -4.25
C ILE A 95 8.44 -8.79 -5.06
N THR A 96 7.51 -9.45 -4.37
CA THR A 96 6.28 -9.99 -4.96
C THR A 96 5.09 -9.24 -4.40
N ALA A 97 4.16 -8.83 -5.28
CA ALA A 97 2.89 -8.24 -4.88
C ALA A 97 1.76 -9.27 -4.98
N THR A 98 0.94 -9.34 -3.94
CA THR A 98 -0.30 -10.12 -3.91
C THR A 98 -1.45 -9.17 -3.62
N VAL A 99 -2.45 -9.15 -4.51
CA VAL A 99 -3.66 -8.32 -4.35
C VAL A 99 -4.83 -9.24 -4.00
N VAL A 100 -5.46 -9.01 -2.85
CA VAL A 100 -6.66 -9.73 -2.42
C VAL A 100 -7.70 -8.72 -1.95
N GLY A 101 -8.73 -8.50 -2.78
CA GLY A 101 -9.76 -7.50 -2.51
C GLY A 101 -9.15 -6.09 -2.44
N ASN A 102 -9.30 -5.46 -1.27
CA ASN A 102 -8.84 -4.10 -0.97
C ASN A 102 -7.47 -4.05 -0.28
N VAL A 103 -6.74 -5.17 -0.23
CA VAL A 103 -5.42 -5.28 0.39
C VAL A 103 -4.39 -5.70 -0.64
N VAL A 104 -3.28 -4.96 -0.67
CA VAL A 104 -2.05 -5.37 -1.35
C VAL A 104 -1.01 -5.74 -0.31
N THR A 105 -0.46 -6.94 -0.42
CA THR A 105 0.66 -7.40 0.40
C THR A 105 1.89 -7.52 -0.48
N LEU A 106 2.95 -6.80 -0.12
CA LEU A 106 4.28 -6.93 -0.71
C LEU A 106 5.13 -7.82 0.17
N THR A 107 5.81 -8.81 -0.40
CA THR A 107 6.71 -9.70 0.33
C THR A 107 8.05 -9.84 -0.36
N GLY A 108 9.12 -10.00 0.43
CA GLY A 108 10.47 -10.28 -0.05
C GLY A 108 11.52 -9.46 0.67
N ASN A 109 12.67 -10.05 0.98
CA ASN A 109 13.77 -9.33 1.62
C ASN A 109 14.47 -8.40 0.61
N ALA A 110 14.21 -7.10 0.67
CA ALA A 110 14.72 -6.13 -0.29
C ALA A 110 15.04 -4.77 0.37
N SER A 111 15.87 -3.95 -0.28
CA SER A 111 16.29 -2.65 0.27
C SER A 111 15.13 -1.67 0.45
N LEU A 112 15.31 -0.69 1.33
CA LEU A 112 14.34 0.40 1.55
C LEU A 112 13.92 1.08 0.23
N ALA A 113 14.90 1.39 -0.64
CA ALA A 113 14.67 2.02 -1.94
C ALA A 113 13.86 1.14 -2.92
N ASN A 114 14.02 -0.19 -2.86
CA ASN A 114 13.20 -1.10 -3.65
C ASN A 114 11.75 -1.11 -3.14
N TYR A 115 11.54 -1.07 -1.82
CA TYR A 115 10.20 -0.95 -1.26
C TYR A 115 9.54 0.40 -1.57
N GLN A 116 10.28 1.50 -1.53
CA GLN A 116 9.81 2.81 -2.01
C GLN A 116 9.34 2.71 -3.46
N THR A 117 10.14 2.11 -4.35
CA THR A 117 9.77 1.92 -5.76
C THR A 117 8.53 1.03 -5.93
N ALA A 118 8.42 -0.06 -5.15
CA ALA A 118 7.29 -0.98 -5.20
C ALA A 118 5.99 -0.33 -4.72
N ILE A 119 6.03 0.48 -3.65
CA ILE A 119 4.85 1.17 -3.11
C ILE A 119 4.33 2.23 -4.12
N ARG A 120 5.22 2.97 -4.79
CA ARG A 120 4.81 3.89 -5.88
C ARG A 120 4.19 3.16 -7.08
N ALA A 121 4.51 1.89 -7.26
CA ALA A 121 3.92 1.08 -8.32
C ALA A 121 2.52 0.55 -7.94
N ILE A 122 2.04 0.80 -6.71
CA ILE A 122 0.66 0.52 -6.33
C ILE A 122 -0.23 1.70 -6.72
N THR A 123 -1.30 1.41 -7.44
CA THR A 123 -2.22 2.43 -7.94
C THR A 123 -3.65 2.19 -7.48
N TYR A 124 -4.37 3.28 -7.23
CA TYR A 124 -5.82 3.28 -7.05
C TYR A 124 -6.52 3.67 -8.36
N SER A 125 -7.66 3.03 -8.63
CA SER A 125 -8.61 3.42 -9.68
C SER A 125 -10.04 3.03 -9.28
N SER A 126 -11.04 3.43 -10.05
CA SER A 126 -12.42 2.97 -9.91
C SER A 126 -12.99 2.52 -11.26
N THR A 127 -13.80 1.47 -11.27
CA THR A 127 -14.53 0.98 -12.44
C THR A 127 -15.99 1.48 -12.48
N SER A 128 -16.38 2.35 -11.56
CA SER A 128 -17.73 2.91 -11.51
C SER A 128 -17.87 4.08 -12.48
N GLU A 129 -18.95 4.08 -13.28
CA GLU A 129 -19.41 5.21 -14.13
C GLU A 129 -20.29 6.22 -13.33
N ASN A 130 -20.31 6.09 -12.00
CA ASN A 130 -20.89 7.07 -11.09
C ASN A 130 -20.26 6.89 -9.71
N PRO A 131 -18.95 7.17 -9.55
CA PRO A 131 -18.24 6.90 -8.32
C PRO A 131 -18.69 7.87 -7.22
N SER A 132 -18.76 7.36 -5.99
CA SER A 132 -18.89 8.24 -4.81
C SER A 132 -17.68 9.16 -4.71
N THR A 133 -17.93 10.47 -4.56
CA THR A 133 -16.90 11.51 -4.39
C THR A 133 -16.31 11.56 -2.98
N ALA A 134 -16.72 10.67 -2.08
CA ALA A 134 -16.10 10.54 -0.76
C ALA A 134 -14.60 10.18 -0.93
N PRO A 135 -13.66 10.86 -0.25
CA PRO A 135 -12.25 10.51 -0.35
C PRO A 135 -11.97 9.08 0.07
N ARG A 136 -11.03 8.41 -0.58
CA ARG A 136 -10.55 7.07 -0.20
C ARG A 136 -9.33 7.17 0.70
N THR A 137 -9.29 6.32 1.72
CA THR A 137 -8.23 6.27 2.73
C THR A 137 -7.49 4.94 2.60
N ILE A 138 -6.22 5.02 2.21
CA ILE A 138 -5.35 3.87 2.04
C ILE A 138 -4.24 3.94 3.10
N ASN A 139 -4.17 2.93 3.96
CA ASN A 139 -3.14 2.82 4.97
C ASN A 139 -1.96 2.01 4.42
N VAL A 140 -0.74 2.49 4.67
CA VAL A 140 0.51 1.84 4.29
C VAL A 140 1.34 1.61 5.54
N VAL A 141 1.75 0.36 5.74
CA VAL A 141 2.67 -0.06 6.82
C VAL A 141 3.73 -0.96 6.21
N VAL A 142 4.99 -0.71 6.56
CA VAL A 142 6.13 -1.56 6.18
C VAL A 142 6.66 -2.32 7.39
N ASN A 143 7.34 -3.44 7.15
CA ASN A 143 7.88 -4.30 8.19
C ASN A 143 9.27 -4.80 7.78
N ASP A 144 10.23 -4.65 8.69
CA ASP A 144 11.65 -5.04 8.52
C ASP A 144 11.94 -6.54 8.75
N GLY A 145 10.92 -7.29 9.20
CA GLY A 145 11.02 -8.69 9.62
C GLY A 145 10.88 -8.88 11.13
N GLN A 146 10.93 -7.80 11.91
CA GLN A 146 10.82 -7.76 13.37
C GLN A 146 9.68 -6.83 13.79
N SER A 147 9.69 -5.59 13.31
CA SER A 147 8.77 -4.52 13.70
C SER A 147 8.02 -3.89 12.53
N ASN A 148 6.82 -3.40 12.83
CA ASN A 148 6.02 -2.59 11.91
C ASN A 148 6.37 -1.11 12.05
N SER A 149 6.31 -0.40 10.93
CA SER A 149 6.45 1.05 10.91
C SER A 149 5.25 1.78 11.53
N ASN A 150 5.36 3.11 11.60
CA ASN A 150 4.17 3.95 11.64
C ASN A 150 3.21 3.63 10.50
N THR A 151 1.93 3.96 10.67
CA THR A 151 0.97 3.96 9.56
C THR A 151 1.04 5.30 8.84
N ALA A 152 1.38 5.26 7.55
CA ALA A 152 1.23 6.40 6.66
C ALA A 152 -0.09 6.28 5.88
N VAL A 153 -0.72 7.43 5.59
CA VAL A 153 -2.05 7.46 4.95
C VAL A 153 -2.00 8.16 3.61
N ALA A 154 -2.42 7.47 2.56
CA ALA A 154 -2.73 8.07 1.27
C ALA A 154 -4.23 8.39 1.19
N THR A 155 -4.55 9.65 0.91
CA THR A 155 -5.93 10.10 0.68
C THR A 155 -6.13 10.37 -0.81
N ILE A 156 -7.08 9.65 -1.42
CA ILE A 156 -7.45 9.83 -2.82
C ILE A 156 -8.75 10.62 -2.91
N ASN A 157 -8.69 11.83 -3.44
CA ASN A 157 -9.87 12.63 -3.75
C ASN A 157 -10.48 12.15 -5.07
N VAL A 158 -11.69 11.59 -5.01
CA VAL A 158 -12.38 11.07 -6.20
C VAL A 158 -13.21 12.16 -6.86
N ILE A 159 -12.96 12.40 -8.14
CA ILE A 159 -13.65 13.39 -8.98
C ILE A 159 -14.52 12.64 -9.98
N ALA A 160 -15.84 12.72 -9.80
CA ALA A 160 -16.80 12.19 -10.76
C ALA A 160 -16.93 13.10 -11.99
N VAL A 161 -17.22 12.50 -13.14
CA VAL A 161 -17.45 13.11 -14.44
C VAL A 161 -18.91 12.90 -14.82
N ASN A 162 -19.57 13.96 -15.28
CA ASN A 162 -20.95 13.85 -15.75
C ASN A 162 -20.99 13.49 -17.24
N ASP A 163 -21.50 12.32 -17.54
CA ASP A 163 -21.69 11.87 -18.92
C ASP A 163 -22.99 12.38 -19.54
N ALA A 164 -22.98 12.53 -20.88
CA ALA A 164 -24.18 12.80 -21.64
C ALA A 164 -25.10 11.57 -21.67
N PRO A 165 -26.43 11.74 -21.68
CA PRO A 165 -27.34 10.60 -21.84
C PRO A 165 -27.08 9.91 -23.18
N ILE A 166 -26.91 8.59 -23.14
CA ILE A 166 -26.84 7.77 -24.37
C ILE A 166 -28.27 7.60 -24.88
N GLY A 167 -28.59 8.29 -25.97
CA GLY A 167 -29.84 8.07 -26.68
C GLY A 167 -29.83 6.69 -27.33
N VAL A 168 -30.73 5.80 -26.91
CA VAL A 168 -31.05 4.61 -27.70
C VAL A 168 -32.06 5.03 -28.76
N ASP A 169 -31.78 4.65 -30.01
CA ASP A 169 -32.71 4.90 -31.11
C ASP A 169 -33.89 3.94 -30.91
N ASP A 170 -34.99 4.47 -30.36
CA ASP A 170 -36.22 3.69 -30.21
C ASP A 170 -36.74 3.38 -31.61
N VAL A 171 -36.48 2.16 -32.08
CA VAL A 171 -37.02 1.68 -33.36
C VAL A 171 -38.54 1.58 -33.22
N PHE A 172 -39.24 2.61 -33.70
CA PHE A 172 -40.68 2.56 -33.84
C PHE A 172 -41.04 1.59 -34.98
N ASN A 173 -41.31 0.32 -34.63
CA ASN A 173 -42.04 -0.59 -35.51
C ASN A 173 -43.51 -0.13 -35.56
N GLY A 174 -43.75 0.92 -36.34
CA GLY A 174 -45.08 1.46 -36.58
C GLY A 174 -45.93 0.51 -37.42
N ALA A 175 -46.46 -0.55 -36.81
CA ALA A 175 -47.62 -1.25 -37.32
C ALA A 175 -48.90 -0.48 -36.94
N ASN A 176 -49.11 0.69 -37.55
CA ASN A 176 -50.41 1.34 -37.52
C ASN A 176 -51.34 0.58 -38.48
N SER A 177 -51.92 -0.51 -37.99
CA SER A 177 -52.95 -1.26 -38.72
C SER A 177 -54.26 -0.48 -38.64
N VAL A 178 -54.54 0.31 -39.67
CA VAL A 178 -55.86 0.92 -39.86
C VAL A 178 -56.82 -0.19 -40.26
N VAL A 179 -57.82 -0.47 -39.41
CA VAL A 179 -59.08 -1.13 -39.79
C VAL A 179 -60.23 -0.30 -39.24
#